data_AF-A0A2N8NXL6-F1
#
_entry.id   AF-A0A2N8NXL6-F1
#
_cell.length_a   1.000
_cell.length_b   1.000
_cell.length_c   1.000
_cell.angle_alpha   90.00
_cell.angle_beta   90.00
_cell.angle_gamma   90.00
#
_symmetry.space_group_name_H-M   'P 1'
#
loop_
_entity.id
_entity.type
_entity.pdbx_description
1 polymer ?
#
loop_
_entity_poly.entity_id
_entity_poly.type
_entity_poly.pdbx_seq_one_letter_code
_entity_poly.pdbx_strand_id
1 'polypeptide(L)'
;MSEYHLWLAAVPAPVPEDEARIYWNLKDLPTPVLDGALERAAFLHVGSWRDEHQSDEPRSGRCPARRIFERIFFLGTIDRYRAPLLDTRLRDELLRLHAPRPGDLPAPAADADALAAFLTAHLGRYLLPEESPPSLGGAE
;
A
#
# COMPACT_ATOMS: atom_id res chain seq x y z
N MET A 1 -17.66 9.23 -10.50
CA MET A 1 -17.18 7.96 -9.92
C MET A 1 -15.78 8.21 -9.44
N SER A 2 -15.50 7.91 -8.17
CA SER A 2 -14.18 8.16 -7.61
C SER A 2 -13.20 7.09 -8.12
N GLU A 3 -12.02 7.52 -8.52
CA GLU A 3 -10.91 6.62 -8.82
C GLU A 3 -9.94 6.63 -7.64
N TYR A 4 -9.57 5.44 -7.20
CA TYR A 4 -8.65 5.20 -6.09
C TYR A 4 -7.34 4.67 -6.65
N HIS A 5 -6.23 5.11 -6.10
CA HIS A 5 -4.90 4.65 -6.50
C HIS A 5 -4.24 3.92 -5.33
N LEU A 6 -3.48 2.89 -5.64
CA LEU A 6 -2.55 2.28 -4.69
C LEU A 6 -1.12 2.53 -5.17
N TRP A 7 -0.39 3.28 -4.37
CA TRP A 7 1.05 3.33 -4.37
C TRP A 7 1.58 2.57 -3.14
N LEU A 8 2.59 1.74 -3.32
CA LEU A 8 3.31 1.13 -2.21
C LEU A 8 4.53 1.97 -1.88
N ALA A 9 4.55 2.53 -0.67
CA ALA A 9 5.71 3.19 -0.11
C ALA A 9 6.54 2.18 0.69
N ALA A 10 7.81 2.01 0.32
CA ALA A 10 8.77 1.19 1.05
C ALA A 10 9.66 2.07 1.94
N VAL A 11 9.20 2.32 3.17
CA VAL A 11 9.86 3.20 4.15
C VAL A 11 11.02 2.47 4.85
N PRO A 12 12.20 3.10 4.97
CA PRO A 12 13.43 2.43 5.41
C PRO A 12 13.54 2.24 6.94
N ALA A 13 12.71 2.92 7.72
CA ALA A 13 12.76 2.90 9.18
C ALA A 13 11.42 2.42 9.77
N PRO A 14 11.44 1.80 10.97
CA PRO A 14 10.22 1.49 11.70
C PRO A 14 9.41 2.78 11.95
N VAL A 15 8.10 2.71 11.70
CA VAL A 15 7.18 3.79 12.06
C VAL A 15 6.84 3.66 13.55
N PRO A 16 7.02 4.74 14.34
CA PRO A 16 6.58 4.76 15.74
C PRO A 16 5.10 4.36 15.88
N GLU A 17 4.74 3.67 16.97
CA GLU A 17 3.39 3.13 17.16
C GLU A 17 2.32 4.24 17.22
N ASP A 18 2.62 5.35 17.87
CA ASP A 18 1.75 6.53 17.96
C ASP A 18 1.50 7.15 16.58
N GLU A 19 2.54 7.33 15.77
CA GLU A 19 2.40 7.84 14.40
C GLU A 19 1.71 6.84 13.48
N ALA A 20 1.98 5.54 13.60
CA ALA A 20 1.25 4.52 12.84
C ALA A 20 -0.24 4.51 13.21
N ARG A 21 -0.58 4.70 14.49
CA ARG A 21 -1.97 4.81 14.94
C ARG A 21 -2.66 6.07 14.40
N ILE A 22 -1.93 7.17 14.30
CA ILE A 22 -2.40 8.40 13.64
C ILE A 22 -2.65 8.14 12.16
N TYR A 23 -1.65 7.62 11.44
CA TYR A 23 -1.76 7.30 10.01
C TYR A 23 -3.00 6.46 9.68
N TRP A 24 -3.26 5.42 10.47
CA TRP A 24 -4.37 4.49 10.21
C TRP A 24 -5.76 5.02 10.64
N ASN A 25 -5.87 5.93 11.61
CA ASN A 25 -7.16 6.34 12.17
C ASN A 25 -7.48 7.85 12.07
N LEU A 26 -6.47 8.71 11.96
CA LEU A 26 -6.55 10.15 12.16
C LEU A 26 -5.70 10.88 11.10
N LYS A 27 -6.11 10.78 9.84
CA LYS A 27 -5.36 11.29 8.66
C LYS A 27 -5.01 12.79 8.70
N ASP A 28 -5.65 13.58 9.57
CA ASP A 28 -5.45 15.04 9.67
C ASP A 28 -4.43 15.46 10.74
N LEU A 29 -3.86 14.52 11.51
CA LEU A 29 -2.84 14.83 12.50
C LEU A 29 -1.44 14.59 11.93
N PRO A 30 -0.46 15.45 12.28
CA PRO A 30 0.89 15.34 11.74
C PRO A 30 1.59 14.06 12.23
N THR A 31 2.42 13.48 11.36
CA THR A 31 3.26 12.32 11.67
C THR A 31 4.70 12.59 11.24
N PRO A 32 5.45 13.47 11.94
CA PRO A 32 6.71 14.00 11.43
C PRO A 32 7.77 12.94 11.10
N VAL A 33 7.85 11.85 11.87
CA VAL A 33 8.81 10.76 11.60
C VAL A 33 8.39 10.01 10.33
N LEU A 34 7.10 9.70 10.20
CA LEU A 34 6.54 9.03 9.03
C LEU A 34 6.61 9.92 7.79
N ASP A 35 6.22 11.19 7.88
CA ASP A 35 6.22 12.16 6.78
C ASP A 35 7.63 12.26 6.20
N GLY A 36 8.63 12.45 7.06
CA GLY A 36 10.04 12.45 6.63
C GLY A 36 10.50 11.08 6.10
N ALA A 37 9.95 9.97 6.59
CA ALA A 37 10.27 8.65 6.03
C ALA A 37 9.66 8.46 4.62
N LEU A 38 8.45 8.98 4.38
CA LEU A 38 7.76 8.94 3.09
C LEU A 38 8.48 9.77 2.04
N GLU A 39 9.04 10.94 2.39
CA GLU A 39 9.89 11.73 1.49
C GLU A 39 11.10 10.97 0.94
N ARG A 40 11.59 9.97 1.70
CA ARG A 40 12.77 9.15 1.34
C ARG A 40 12.38 7.74 0.90
N ALA A 41 11.09 7.42 0.87
CA ALA A 41 10.63 6.08 0.52
C ALA A 41 10.77 5.83 -0.98
N ALA A 42 10.92 4.56 -1.34
CA ALA A 42 10.73 4.14 -2.72
C ALA A 42 9.24 3.88 -2.95
N PHE A 43 8.73 4.28 -4.11
CA PHE A 43 7.33 4.14 -4.45
C PHE A 43 7.14 3.28 -5.71
N LEU A 44 6.09 2.47 -5.71
CA LEU A 44 5.59 1.78 -6.89
C LEU A 44 4.09 2.00 -7.00
N HIS A 45 3.62 2.50 -8.15
CA HIS A 45 2.19 2.48 -8.46
C HIS A 45 1.78 1.05 -8.78
N VAL A 46 0.88 0.48 -7.99
CA VAL A 46 0.39 -0.90 -8.15
C VAL A 46 -0.83 -0.94 -9.05
N GLY A 47 -1.63 0.11 -9.08
CA GLY A 47 -2.82 0.19 -9.91
C GLY A 47 -3.85 1.18 -9.40
N SER A 48 -4.99 1.22 -10.08
CA SER A 48 -6.16 2.00 -9.67
C SER A 48 -7.42 1.15 -9.69
N TRP A 49 -8.45 1.58 -8.97
CA TRP A 49 -9.77 0.96 -8.99
C TRP A 49 -10.88 2.00 -8.80
N ARG A 50 -12.11 1.58 -9.04
CA ARG A 50 -13.33 2.40 -8.86
C ARG A 50 -14.29 1.72 -7.90
N ASP A 51 -15.37 2.42 -7.57
CA ASP A 51 -16.41 1.93 -6.65
C ASP A 51 -16.93 0.52 -7.00
N GLU A 52 -17.09 0.20 -8.29
CA GLU A 52 -17.56 -1.12 -8.75
C GLU A 52 -16.60 -2.29 -8.44
N HIS A 53 -15.34 -1.99 -8.14
CA HIS A 53 -14.32 -2.97 -7.76
C HIS A 53 -14.36 -3.26 -6.26
N GLN A 54 -15.08 -2.44 -5.48
CA GLN A 54 -15.36 -2.71 -4.09
C GLN A 54 -16.34 -3.89 -4.00
N SER A 55 -16.26 -4.63 -2.89
CA SER A 55 -17.20 -5.71 -2.59
C SER A 55 -17.56 -5.61 -1.11
N ASP A 56 -18.81 -5.97 -0.79
CA ASP A 56 -19.30 -6.01 0.58
C ASP A 56 -18.62 -7.11 1.42
N GLU A 57 -17.97 -8.08 0.77
CA GLU A 57 -17.19 -9.10 1.45
C GLU A 57 -15.75 -8.59 1.74
N PRO A 58 -15.22 -8.76 2.96
CA PRO A 58 -13.85 -8.37 3.25
C PRO A 58 -12.85 -9.19 2.44
N ARG A 59 -11.86 -8.53 1.81
CA ARG A 59 -10.76 -9.17 1.05
C ARG A 59 -11.19 -9.81 -0.27
N SER A 60 -12.36 -9.46 -0.79
CA SER A 60 -12.88 -9.93 -2.08
C SER A 60 -12.78 -8.86 -3.18
N GLY A 61 -11.91 -7.86 -3.01
CA GLY A 61 -11.66 -6.83 -4.02
C GLY A 61 -11.51 -7.41 -5.44
N ARG A 62 -12.25 -6.84 -6.39
CA ARG A 62 -12.37 -7.36 -7.77
C ARG A 62 -11.26 -6.89 -8.70
N CYS A 63 -10.12 -6.49 -8.14
CA CYS A 63 -8.90 -6.21 -8.88
C CYS A 63 -7.65 -6.35 -7.98
N PRO A 64 -6.46 -6.53 -8.57
CA PRO A 64 -5.19 -6.69 -7.85
C PRO A 64 -4.91 -5.57 -6.82
N ALA A 65 -4.99 -4.31 -7.23
CA ALA A 65 -4.66 -3.17 -6.39
C ALA A 65 -5.54 -3.10 -5.13
N ARG A 66 -6.86 -3.31 -5.28
CA ARG A 66 -7.79 -3.33 -4.14
C ARG A 66 -7.48 -4.45 -3.15
N ARG A 67 -7.16 -5.66 -3.63
CA ARG A 67 -6.81 -6.80 -2.76
C ARG A 67 -5.55 -6.53 -1.96
N ILE A 68 -4.53 -5.96 -2.59
CA ILE A 68 -3.28 -5.61 -1.92
C ILE A 68 -3.53 -4.52 -0.88
N PHE A 69 -4.29 -3.47 -1.23
CA PHE A 69 -4.68 -2.42 -0.29
C PHE A 69 -5.37 -3.00 0.95
N GLU A 70 -6.42 -3.81 0.75
CA GLU A 70 -7.16 -4.45 1.86
C GLU A 70 -6.26 -5.30 2.74
N ARG A 71 -5.30 -6.02 2.14
CA ARG A 71 -4.37 -6.85 2.90
C ARG A 71 -3.43 -6.01 3.76
N ILE A 72 -2.83 -4.96 3.20
CA ILE A 72 -1.90 -4.10 3.93
C ILE A 72 -2.65 -3.33 5.01
N PHE A 73 -3.82 -2.79 4.70
CA PHE A 73 -4.70 -2.14 5.66
C PHE A 73 -5.04 -3.07 6.83
N PHE A 74 -5.42 -4.33 6.55
CA PHE A 74 -5.71 -5.32 7.58
C PHE A 74 -4.48 -5.60 8.47
N LEU A 75 -3.31 -5.81 7.87
CA LEU A 75 -2.07 -6.06 8.61
C LEU A 75 -1.64 -4.86 9.44
N GLY A 76 -1.94 -3.65 8.94
CA GLY A 76 -1.60 -2.41 9.59
C GLY A 76 -2.53 -2.06 10.75
N THR A 77 -3.80 -2.42 10.66
CA THR A 77 -4.82 -2.02 11.66
C THR A 77 -5.13 -3.08 12.70
N ILE A 78 -4.85 -4.37 12.46
CA ILE A 78 -5.15 -5.42 13.45
C ILE A 78 -4.14 -5.44 14.61
N ASP A 79 -4.65 -5.62 15.83
CA ASP A 79 -3.92 -5.75 17.10
C ASP A 79 -3.20 -4.48 17.60
N ARG A 80 -2.35 -3.84 16.78
CA ARG A 80 -1.39 -2.83 17.30
C ARG A 80 -1.15 -1.57 16.47
N TYR A 81 -1.88 -1.34 15.38
CA TYR A 81 -1.66 -0.17 14.50
C TYR A 81 -0.19 0.05 14.11
N ARG A 82 0.30 -0.67 13.10
CA ARG A 82 1.71 -0.63 12.69
C ARG A 82 1.87 -0.57 11.17
N ALA A 83 3.04 -0.15 10.70
CA ALA A 83 3.42 -0.42 9.32
C ALA A 83 3.84 -1.91 9.22
N PRO A 84 3.33 -2.70 8.27
CA PRO A 84 3.78 -4.08 8.06
C PRO A 84 5.23 -4.14 7.58
N LEU A 85 6.05 -4.99 8.21
CA LEU A 85 7.40 -5.30 7.73
C LEU A 85 7.30 -6.17 6.46
N LEU A 86 7.98 -5.75 5.40
CA LEU A 86 8.12 -6.51 4.16
C LEU A 86 9.16 -7.61 4.34
N ASP A 87 8.71 -8.75 4.86
CA ASP A 87 9.47 -9.99 4.85
C ASP A 87 9.16 -10.83 3.59
N THR A 88 9.87 -11.95 3.42
CA THR A 88 9.69 -12.88 2.30
C THR A 88 8.25 -13.42 2.23
N ARG A 89 7.60 -13.63 3.39
CA ARG A 89 6.24 -14.15 3.45
C ARG A 89 5.24 -13.13 2.95
N LEU A 90 5.35 -11.87 3.38
CA LEU A 90 4.50 -10.78 2.92
C LEU A 90 4.73 -10.52 1.44
N ARG A 91 5.98 -10.50 0.96
CA ARG A 91 6.29 -10.40 -0.48
C ARG A 91 5.53 -11.45 -1.29
N ASP A 92 5.67 -12.72 -0.93
CA ASP A 92 5.04 -13.83 -1.66
C ASP A 92 3.52 -13.77 -1.59
N GLU A 93 2.98 -13.29 -0.47
CA GLU A 93 1.55 -13.04 -0.34
C GLU A 93 1.05 -11.93 -1.26
N LEU A 94 1.75 -10.79 -1.33
CA LEU A 94 1.38 -9.68 -2.20
C LEU A 94 1.45 -10.08 -3.69
N LEU A 95 2.45 -10.86 -4.09
CA LEU A 95 2.54 -11.39 -5.45
C LEU A 95 1.37 -12.32 -5.81
N ARG A 96 0.94 -13.17 -4.87
CA ARG A 96 -0.26 -14.01 -5.06
C ARG A 96 -1.55 -13.19 -5.12
N LEU A 97 -1.64 -12.08 -4.40
CA LEU A 97 -2.79 -11.17 -4.45
C LEU A 97 -2.82 -10.38 -5.76
N HIS A 98 -1.65 -10.08 -6.32
CA HIS A 98 -1.49 -9.37 -7.58
C HIS A 98 -1.93 -10.21 -8.80
N ALA A 99 -1.77 -11.54 -8.72
CA ALA A 99 -2.17 -12.43 -9.80
C ALA A 99 -3.66 -12.24 -10.17
N PRO A 100 -4.01 -12.25 -11.47
CA PRO A 100 -5.40 -12.19 -11.94
C PRO A 100 -6.25 -13.32 -11.38
N ARG A 101 -7.53 -13.05 -11.13
CA ARG A 101 -8.50 -14.05 -10.66
C ARG A 101 -9.75 -14.09 -11.54
N PRO A 102 -10.43 -15.25 -11.63
CA PRO A 102 -11.76 -15.31 -12.20
C PRO A 102 -12.70 -14.35 -11.45
N GLY A 103 -13.39 -13.48 -12.19
CA GLY A 103 -14.28 -12.47 -11.62
C GLY A 103 -13.63 -11.10 -11.37
N ASP A 104 -12.34 -10.94 -11.70
CA ASP A 104 -11.72 -9.60 -11.72
C ASP A 104 -12.40 -8.71 -12.77
N LEU A 105 -12.69 -7.48 -12.38
CA LEU A 105 -13.11 -6.43 -13.29
C LEU A 105 -11.88 -5.76 -13.90
N PRO A 106 -11.98 -5.23 -15.14
CA PRO A 106 -10.88 -4.54 -15.79
C PRO A 106 -10.43 -3.31 -14.99
N ALA A 107 -9.16 -3.31 -14.57
CA ALA A 107 -8.55 -2.21 -13.83
C ALA A 107 -7.07 -2.07 -14.21
N PRO A 108 -6.52 -0.84 -14.23
CA PRO A 108 -5.08 -0.64 -14.39
C PRO A 108 -4.31 -1.32 -13.26
N ALA A 109 -3.28 -2.08 -13.62
CA ALA A 109 -2.39 -2.75 -12.69
C ALA A 109 -0.94 -2.64 -13.17
N ALA A 110 -0.01 -2.64 -12.22
CA ALA A 110 1.40 -2.75 -12.49
C ALA A 110 1.72 -4.06 -13.20
N ASP A 111 2.85 -4.08 -13.88
CA ASP A 111 3.42 -5.33 -14.36
C ASP A 111 3.85 -6.22 -13.18
N ALA A 112 3.67 -7.54 -13.33
CA ALA A 112 3.97 -8.49 -12.27
C ALA A 112 5.47 -8.58 -11.95
N ASP A 113 6.33 -8.44 -12.97
CA ASP A 113 7.78 -8.45 -12.78
C ASP A 113 8.24 -7.14 -12.13
N ALA A 114 7.62 -6.01 -12.49
CA ALA A 114 7.87 -4.73 -11.83
C ALA A 114 7.53 -4.78 -10.32
N LEU A 115 6.38 -5.35 -9.96
CA LEU A 115 6.00 -5.54 -8.56
C LEU A 115 6.96 -6.50 -7.85
N ALA A 116 7.32 -7.63 -8.47
CA ALA A 116 8.25 -8.60 -7.89
C ALA A 116 9.64 -8.01 -7.66
N ALA A 117 10.15 -7.24 -8.62
CA ALA A 117 11.43 -6.54 -8.51
C ALA A 117 11.41 -5.53 -7.35
N PHE A 118 10.37 -4.68 -7.28
CA PHE A 118 10.21 -3.70 -6.22
C PHE A 118 10.17 -4.35 -4.83
N LEU A 119 9.30 -5.34 -4.64
CA LEU A 119 9.16 -6.00 -3.34
C LEU A 119 10.44 -6.73 -2.93
N THR A 120 11.15 -7.33 -3.88
CA THR A 120 12.42 -8.04 -3.61
C THR A 120 13.54 -7.06 -3.25
N ALA A 121 13.65 -5.94 -3.97
CA ALA A 121 14.66 -4.91 -3.70
C ALA A 121 14.47 -4.21 -2.35
N HIS A 122 13.28 -4.31 -1.76
CA HIS A 122 12.90 -3.59 -0.54
C HIS A 122 12.54 -4.52 0.63
N LEU A 123 12.94 -5.79 0.60
CA LEU A 123 12.84 -6.67 1.76
C LEU A 123 13.48 -6.02 3.01
N GLY A 124 12.82 -6.16 4.16
CA GLY A 124 13.23 -5.55 5.42
C GLY A 124 12.77 -4.11 5.62
N ARG A 125 12.12 -3.49 4.62
CA ARG A 125 11.47 -2.18 4.78
C ARG A 125 10.04 -2.33 5.28
N TYR A 126 9.42 -1.24 5.72
CA TYR A 126 8.00 -1.24 6.07
C TYR A 126 7.18 -0.75 4.88
N LEU A 127 5.99 -1.33 4.69
CA LEU A 127 5.10 -0.99 3.59
C LEU A 127 3.92 -0.16 4.05
N LEU A 128 3.61 0.90 3.31
CA LEU A 128 2.43 1.73 3.51
C LEU A 128 1.69 1.95 2.19
N PRO A 129 0.33 1.91 2.22
CA PRO A 129 -0.48 2.18 1.04
C PRO A 129 -0.78 3.68 0.91
N GLU A 130 -0.26 4.31 -0.12
CA GLU A 130 -0.47 5.74 -0.41
C GLU A 130 -1.39 5.95 -1.62
N GLU A 131 -2.11 7.08 -1.63
CA GLU A 131 -2.91 7.50 -2.79
C GLU A 131 -2.03 8.15 -3.88
N SER A 132 -0.90 8.75 -3.49
CA SER A 132 0.13 9.27 -4.38
C SER A 132 1.47 9.36 -3.64
N PRO A 133 2.61 9.38 -4.35
CA PRO A 133 3.87 9.75 -3.72
C PRO A 133 3.78 11.19 -3.17
N PRO A 134 4.52 11.53 -2.10
CA PRO A 134 4.58 12.90 -1.64
C PRO A 134 4.99 13.80 -2.80
N SER A 135 4.20 14.84 -3.06
CA SER A 135 4.58 15.91 -3.97
C SER A 135 5.87 16.49 -3.44
N LEU A 136 7.00 16.17 -4.09
CA LEU A 136 8.24 16.93 -3.88
C LEU A 136 7.83 18.39 -4.09
N GLY A 137 7.79 19.16 -3.00
CA GLY A 137 7.26 20.51 -2.99
C GLY A 137 7.75 21.25 -4.22
N GLY A 138 6.80 21.71 -5.03
CA GLY A 138 7.11 22.56 -6.16
C GLY A 138 8.01 23.67 -5.67
N ALA A 139 9.24 23.68 -6.17
CA ALA A 139 10.00 24.91 -6.23
C ALA A 139 9.26 25.81 -7.21
N GLU A 140 8.44 26.70 -6.67
CA GLU A 140 8.07 27.97 -7.31
C GLU A 140 8.65 29.12 -6.48
#